data_AF-A0A388T8K6-F1
#
_entry.id   AF-A0A388T8K6-F1
#
_cell.length_a   1.000
_cell.length_b   1.000
_cell.length_c   1.000
_cell.angle_alpha   90.00
_cell.angle_beta   90.00
_cell.angle_gamma   90.00
#
_symmetry.space_group_name_H-M   'P 1'
#
loop_
_entity.id
_entity.type
_entity.pdbx_description
1 polymer ?
#
loop_
_entity_poly.entity_id
_entity_poly.type
_entity_poly.pdbx_seq_one_letter_code
_entity_poly.pdbx_strand_id
1 'polypeptide(L)'
;MIENNLVGTNELILTELLPAVWHQKEHKLAELLNALPKYPLRIDWDELRSWQALNLKKGFNNIGIPDLLIAQNCLQNHLQIFSRDKHFRWLAKHLPLELYAG
;
A
#
# COMPACT_ATOMS: atom_id res chain seq x y z
N MET A 1 20.24 -8.37 17.56
CA MET A 1 19.60 -8.81 16.30
C MET A 1 18.63 -7.73 15.90
N ILE A 2 18.90 -7.01 14.81
CA ILE A 2 17.87 -6.17 14.18
C ILE A 2 16.95 -7.16 13.47
N GLU A 3 15.67 -7.15 13.81
CA GLU A 3 14.68 -8.07 13.24
C GLU A 3 14.59 -7.83 11.73
N ASN A 4 15.09 -8.80 10.95
CA ASN A 4 15.22 -8.74 9.50
C ASN A 4 13.87 -8.88 8.74
N ASN A 5 12.81 -8.21 9.18
CA ASN A 5 11.50 -8.23 8.50
C ASN A 5 10.62 -6.98 8.76
N LEU A 6 11.18 -5.85 9.22
CA LEU A 6 10.37 -4.68 9.60
C LEU A 6 9.67 -3.97 8.43
N VAL A 7 10.17 -4.12 7.19
CA VAL A 7 9.63 -3.40 6.02
C VAL A 7 9.57 -4.33 4.82
N GLY A 8 8.41 -4.38 4.17
CA GLY A 8 8.20 -5.05 2.89
C GLY A 8 7.46 -4.15 1.91
N THR A 9 7.26 -4.66 0.71
CA THR A 9 6.60 -3.96 -0.39
C THR A 9 5.74 -4.93 -1.21
N ASN A 10 5.16 -4.46 -2.31
CA ASN A 10 4.55 -5.29 -3.35
C ASN A 10 4.86 -4.68 -4.74
N GLU A 11 4.52 -5.42 -5.79
CA GLU A 11 4.78 -4.98 -7.17
C GLU A 11 4.05 -3.67 -7.53
N LEU A 12 2.88 -3.40 -6.94
CA LEU A 12 2.15 -2.15 -7.18
C LEU A 12 2.91 -0.94 -6.62
N ILE A 13 3.39 -1.01 -5.38
CA ILE A 13 4.19 0.06 -4.75
C ILE A 13 5.49 0.27 -5.54
N LEU A 14 6.18 -0.80 -5.92
CA LEU A 14 7.40 -0.69 -6.74
C LEU A 14 7.12 -0.08 -8.11
N THR A 15 6.00 -0.42 -8.74
CA THR A 15 5.58 0.13 -10.03
C THR A 15 5.38 1.65 -9.95
N GLU A 16 4.89 2.18 -8.83
CA GLU A 16 4.75 3.63 -8.64
C GLU A 16 6.08 4.31 -8.29
N LEU A 17 6.92 3.68 -7.47
CA LEU A 17 8.15 4.30 -6.96
C LEU A 17 9.33 4.22 -7.94
N LEU A 18 9.59 3.05 -8.53
CA LEU A 18 10.78 2.80 -9.33
C LEU A 18 10.93 3.73 -10.55
N PRO A 19 9.88 4.10 -11.30
CA PRO A 19 10.02 5.03 -12.42
C PRO A 19 10.60 6.39 -12.01
N ALA A 20 10.17 6.94 -10.87
CA ALA A 20 10.70 8.21 -10.36
C ALA A 20 12.16 8.07 -9.91
N VAL A 21 12.52 6.95 -9.28
CA VAL A 21 13.88 6.64 -8.83
C VAL A 21 14.83 6.47 -10.02
N TRP A 22 14.39 5.77 -11.08
CA TRP A 22 15.16 5.63 -12.32
C TRP A 22 15.33 6.95 -13.05
N HIS A 23 14.29 7.78 -13.11
CA HIS A 23 14.37 9.12 -13.70
C HIS A 23 15.41 10.00 -13.00
N GLN A 24 15.53 9.86 -11.68
CA GLN A 24 16.53 10.55 -10.86
C GLN A 24 17.93 9.89 -10.90
N LYS A 25 18.09 8.75 -11.59
CA LYS A 25 19.33 7.96 -11.67
C LYS A 25 19.84 7.47 -10.32
N GLU A 26 18.92 7.27 -9.37
CA GLU A 26 19.21 6.80 -8.01
C GLU A 26 19.32 5.27 -7.98
N HIS A 27 20.35 4.73 -8.65
CA HIS A 27 20.52 3.28 -8.86
C HIS A 27 20.58 2.48 -7.55
N LYS A 28 21.29 3.00 -6.54
CA LYS A 28 21.40 2.36 -5.23
C LYS A 28 20.04 2.27 -4.51
N LEU A 29 19.21 3.30 -4.62
CA LEU A 29 17.85 3.27 -4.05
C LEU A 29 16.98 2.25 -4.78
N ALA A 30 17.05 2.19 -6.12
CA ALA A 30 16.33 1.19 -6.90
C ALA A 30 16.72 -0.25 -6.51
N GLU A 31 18.01 -0.52 -6.28
CA GLU A 31 18.50 -1.82 -5.80
C GLU A 31 17.93 -2.16 -4.42
N LEU A 32 17.98 -1.22 -3.47
CA LEU A 32 17.45 -1.42 -2.12
C LEU A 32 15.93 -1.68 -2.13
N LEU A 33 15.16 -0.93 -2.92
CA LEU A 33 13.72 -1.13 -3.08
C LEU A 33 13.41 -2.50 -3.68
N ASN A 34 14.17 -2.94 -4.69
CA ASN A 34 14.00 -4.25 -5.31
C ASN A 34 14.41 -5.40 -4.39
N ALA A 35 15.29 -5.17 -3.41
CA ALA A 35 15.71 -6.17 -2.43
C ALA A 35 14.69 -6.39 -1.30
N LEU A 36 13.69 -5.51 -1.13
CA LEU A 36 12.67 -5.66 -0.10
C LEU A 36 11.84 -6.95 -0.32
N PRO A 37 11.42 -7.63 0.76
CA PRO A 37 10.43 -8.70 0.69
C PRO A 37 9.17 -8.21 -0.02
N LYS A 38 8.66 -9.01 -0.96
CA LYS A 38 7.47 -8.68 -1.77
C LYS A 38 6.31 -9.55 -1.34
N TYR A 39 5.21 -8.92 -0.96
CA TYR A 39 3.95 -9.58 -0.67
C TYR A 39 3.10 -9.65 -1.94
N PRO A 40 2.81 -10.85 -2.48
CA PRO A 40 2.02 -10.97 -3.70
C PRO A 40 0.62 -10.37 -3.53
N LEU A 41 0.14 -9.70 -4.57
CA LEU A 41 -1.23 -9.19 -4.61
C LEU A 41 -2.20 -10.34 -4.89
N ARG A 42 -3.14 -10.57 -3.98
CA ARG A 42 -4.29 -11.46 -4.21
C ARG A 42 -5.54 -10.60 -4.31
N ILE A 43 -5.95 -10.30 -5.53
CA ILE A 43 -7.01 -9.32 -5.76
C ILE A 43 -8.39 -9.97 -5.55
N ASP A 44 -9.16 -9.46 -4.59
CA ASP A 44 -10.60 -9.69 -4.48
C ASP A 44 -11.34 -8.45 -5.02
N TRP A 45 -11.84 -8.57 -6.24
CA TRP A 45 -12.49 -7.47 -6.93
C TRP A 45 -13.86 -7.10 -6.35
N ASP A 46 -14.57 -8.05 -5.75
CA ASP A 46 -15.87 -7.77 -5.12
C ASP A 46 -15.69 -6.96 -3.85
N GLU A 47 -14.68 -7.30 -3.06
CA GLU A 47 -14.30 -6.52 -1.89
C GLU A 47 -13.88 -5.10 -2.28
N LEU A 48 -13.03 -4.93 -3.30
CA LEU A 48 -12.63 -3.60 -3.79
C LEU A 48 -13.82 -2.76 -4.27
N ARG A 49 -14.77 -3.37 -5.00
CA ARG A 49 -16.03 -2.71 -5.39
C ARG A 49 -16.82 -2.27 -4.17
N SER A 50 -16.93 -3.13 -3.16
CA SER A 50 -17.65 -2.84 -1.92
C SER A 50 -17.04 -1.66 -1.15
N TRP A 51 -15.71 -1.62 -1.06
CA TRP A 51 -15.00 -0.51 -0.43
C TRP A 51 -15.14 0.77 -1.24
N GLN A 52 -15.02 0.71 -2.56
CA GLN A 52 -15.21 1.90 -3.37
C GLN A 52 -16.63 2.46 -3.28
N ALA A 53 -17.65 1.59 -3.24
CA ALA A 53 -19.02 2.01 -2.99
C ALA A 53 -19.18 2.67 -1.60
N LEU A 54 -18.51 2.14 -0.57
CA LEU A 54 -18.46 2.73 0.76
C LEU A 54 -17.83 4.14 0.74
N ASN A 55 -16.70 4.29 0.05
CA ASN A 55 -15.98 5.57 -0.09
C ASN A 55 -16.89 6.64 -0.72
N LEU A 56 -17.53 6.30 -1.84
CA LEU A 56 -18.46 7.17 -2.56
C LEU A 56 -19.66 7.57 -1.67
N LYS A 57 -20.26 6.61 -0.96
CA LYS A 57 -21.38 6.86 -0.05
C LYS A 57 -21.01 7.81 1.10
N LYS A 58 -19.74 7.82 1.51
CA LYS A 58 -19.21 8.70 2.56
C LYS A 58 -18.65 10.02 2.02
N GLY A 59 -18.81 10.29 0.72
CA GLY A 59 -18.37 11.53 0.07
C GLY A 59 -16.86 11.62 -0.16
N PHE A 60 -16.15 10.50 -0.09
CA PHE A 60 -14.70 10.45 -0.29
C PHE A 60 -14.39 9.87 -1.67
N ASN A 61 -14.39 10.74 -2.68
CA ASN A 61 -14.52 10.33 -4.09
C ASN A 61 -13.20 10.12 -4.85
N ASN A 62 -12.04 10.23 -4.20
CA ASN A 62 -10.72 10.27 -4.86
C ASN A 62 -9.72 9.22 -4.34
N ILE A 63 -10.18 8.14 -3.71
CA ILE A 63 -9.30 7.01 -3.39
C ILE A 63 -9.12 6.19 -4.66
N GLY A 64 -7.86 6.05 -5.07
CA GLY A 64 -7.51 5.25 -6.24
C GLY A 64 -7.69 3.77 -5.95
N ILE A 65 -7.98 2.99 -7.00
CA ILE A 65 -7.91 1.53 -6.92
C ILE A 65 -6.53 1.04 -6.40
N PRO A 66 -5.39 1.68 -6.75
CA PRO A 66 -4.10 1.34 -6.14
C PRO A 66 -4.08 1.40 -4.61
N ASP A 67 -4.63 2.45 -3.99
CA ASP A 67 -4.69 2.57 -2.53
C ASP A 67 -5.53 1.44 -1.91
N LEU A 68 -6.65 1.08 -2.56
CA LEU A 68 -7.48 -0.03 -2.12
C LEU A 68 -6.77 -1.38 -2.27
N LEU A 69 -6.00 -1.57 -3.34
CA LEU A 69 -5.19 -2.76 -3.55
C LEU A 69 -4.10 -2.90 -2.48
N ILE A 70 -3.44 -1.80 -2.10
CA ILE A 70 -2.47 -1.78 -0.99
C ILE A 70 -3.18 -2.13 0.32
N ALA A 71 -4.33 -1.52 0.61
CA ALA A 71 -5.12 -1.84 1.79
C ALA A 71 -5.52 -3.32 1.86
N GLN A 72 -6.03 -3.88 0.77
CA GLN A 72 -6.39 -5.30 0.68
C GLN A 72 -5.18 -6.21 0.89
N ASN A 73 -4.05 -5.87 0.28
CA ASN A 73 -2.83 -6.64 0.44
C ASN A 73 -2.34 -6.65 1.89
N CYS A 74 -2.43 -5.52 2.60
CA CYS A 74 -2.06 -5.45 4.01
C CYS A 74 -3.02 -6.25 4.91
N LEU A 75 -4.33 -6.16 4.70
CA LEU A 75 -5.30 -6.95 5.48
C LEU A 75 -5.10 -8.45 5.30
N GLN A 76 -4.88 -8.90 4.06
CA GLN A 76 -4.69 -10.31 3.73
C GLN A 76 -3.41 -10.91 4.31
N ASN A 77 -2.39 -10.08 4.56
CA ASN A 77 -1.09 -10.52 5.07
C ASN A 77 -0.84 -10.08 6.53
N HIS A 78 -1.83 -9.51 7.21
CA HIS A 78 -1.72 -8.98 8.57
C HIS A 78 -0.55 -7.99 8.74
N LEU A 79 -0.44 -7.05 7.78
CA LEU A 79 0.61 -6.03 7.75
C LEU A 79 0.08 -4.66 8.14
N GLN A 80 0.95 -3.85 8.72
CA GLN A 80 0.70 -2.43 8.96
C GLN A 80 1.12 -1.59 7.75
N ILE A 81 0.40 -0.50 7.49
CA ILE A 81 0.72 0.44 6.43
C ILE A 81 1.55 1.60 6.99
N PHE A 82 2.73 1.81 6.42
CA PHE A 82 3.48 3.06 6.58
C PHE A 82 3.19 3.99 5.40
N SER A 83 2.48 5.09 5.65
CA SER A 83 2.20 6.09 4.61
C SER A 83 1.97 7.47 5.20
N ARG A 84 2.32 8.51 4.43
CA ARG A 84 1.94 9.91 4.72
C ARG A 84 0.61 10.31 4.07
N ASP A 85 0.05 9.45 3.22
CA ASP A 85 -1.19 9.72 2.50
C ASP A 85 -2.40 9.73 3.45
N LYS A 86 -3.24 10.76 3.31
CA LYS A 86 -4.50 10.87 4.05
C LYS A 86 -5.52 9.79 3.67
N HIS A 87 -5.39 9.17 2.49
CA HIS A 87 -6.27 8.09 2.03
C HIS A 87 -6.24 6.91 2.99
N PHE A 88 -5.07 6.46 3.43
CA PHE A 88 -4.96 5.35 4.38
C PHE A 88 -5.49 5.69 5.77
N ARG A 89 -5.34 6.94 6.22
CA ARG A 89 -5.99 7.43 7.46
C ARG A 89 -7.51 7.44 7.35
N TRP A 90 -8.05 7.73 6.16
CA TRP A 90 -9.49 7.63 5.93
C TRP A 90 -9.93 6.15 5.91
N LEU A 91 -9.19 5.29 5.22
CA LEU A 91 -9.49 3.86 5.10
C LEU A 91 -9.48 3.18 6.48
N ALA A 92 -8.49 3.47 7.33
CA ALA A 92 -8.39 2.92 8.69
C ALA A 92 -9.52 3.35 9.63
N LYS A 93 -10.33 4.36 9.28
CA LYS A 93 -11.55 4.70 10.05
C LYS A 93 -12.74 3.79 9.74
N HIS A 94 -12.68 3.08 8.62
CA HIS A 94 -13.81 2.33 8.07
C HIS A 94 -13.48 0.86 7.79
N LEU A 95 -12.20 0.52 7.72
CA LEU A 95 -11.64 -0.81 7.52
C LEU A 95 -10.71 -1.14 8.69
N PRO A 96 -10.49 -2.42 9.04
CA PRO A 96 -9.60 -2.84 10.12
C PRO A 96 -8.11 -2.74 9.72
N LEU A 97 -7.73 -1.64 9.07
CA LEU A 97 -6.36 -1.39 8.65
C LEU A 97 -5.54 -0.85 9.82
N GLU A 98 -4.37 -1.43 10.01
CA GLU A 98 -3.39 -0.94 10.96
C GLU A 98 -2.42 0.03 10.27
N LEU A 99 -2.24 1.21 10.85
CA LEU A 99 -1.27 2.19 10.39
C LEU A 99 -0.08 2.20 11.33
N TYR A 100 1.12 2.15 10.78
CA TYR A 100 2.34 2.30 11.55
C TYR A 100 2.55 3.77 11.90
N ALA A 101 2.58 4.09 13.20
CA ALA A 101 2.98 5.40 13.71
C ALA A 101 4.49 5.39 13.94
N GLY A 102 5.22 6.01 13.00
CA GLY A 102 6.67 6.22 13.12
C GLY A 102 7.03 7.43 13.97
#